data_AF-A0A6J4GZH6-F1
#
_entry.id   AF-A0A6J4GZH6-F1
#
_cell.length_a   1.000
_cell.length_b   1.000
_cell.length_c   1.000
_cell.angle_alpha   90.00
_cell.angle_beta   90.00
_cell.angle_gamma   90.00
#
_symmetry.space_group_name_H-M   'P 1'
#
loop_
_entity.id
_entity.type
_entity.pdbx_description
1 polymer ?
#
loop_
_entity_poly.entity_id
_entity_poly.type
_entity_poly.pdbx_seq_one_letter_code
_entity_poly.pdbx_strand_id
1 'polypeptide(L)'
;MINKSFIINLGENQKVEFYFESLGCFHSAKESVIITKKGKVYYAEIKGQSKKLSKEQLEALIKMECELELIKYGSCTTSDHYVVKAGKKEKEFYDESCKWNGWINMSKKLN
;
A
#
# COMPACT_ATOMS: atom_id res chain seq x y z
N MET A 1 -5.24 4.07 15.87
CA MET A 1 -4.76 3.41 14.62
C MET A 1 -3.56 4.13 13.99
N ILE A 2 -3.53 5.47 13.97
CA ILE A 2 -2.45 6.29 13.35
C ILE A 2 -1.02 5.92 13.82
N ASN A 3 -0.81 5.55 15.10
CA ASN A 3 0.52 5.20 15.63
C ASN A 3 1.16 3.92 15.06
N LYS A 4 0.42 3.06 14.32
CA LYS A 4 0.96 1.81 13.75
C LYS A 4 1.32 1.90 12.26
N SER A 5 1.09 3.05 11.62
CA SER A 5 1.44 3.28 10.21
C SER A 5 2.96 3.34 10.04
N PHE A 6 3.49 2.51 9.15
CA PHE A 6 4.88 2.55 8.72
C PHE A 6 5.19 3.83 7.94
N ILE A 7 4.25 4.38 7.16
CA ILE A 7 4.45 5.63 6.42
C ILE A 7 4.63 6.82 7.38
N ILE A 8 3.77 6.92 8.40
CA ILE A 8 3.83 8.04 9.36
C ILE A 8 5.12 7.97 10.18
N ASN A 9 5.50 6.78 10.61
CA ASN A 9 6.70 6.53 11.40
C ASN A 9 7.99 6.46 10.56
N LEU A 10 7.93 6.79 9.28
CA LEU A 10 9.09 6.70 8.39
C LEU A 10 10.16 7.72 8.76
N GLY A 11 11.36 7.22 9.08
CA GLY A 11 12.56 8.02 9.30
C GLY A 11 13.26 8.42 8.01
N GLU A 12 14.30 9.25 8.13
CA GLU A 12 15.15 9.64 6.99
C GLU A 12 15.82 8.40 6.36
N ASN A 13 15.84 8.37 5.03
CA ASN A 13 16.42 7.28 4.22
C ASN A 13 15.82 5.89 4.46
N GLN A 14 14.75 5.79 5.25
CA GLN A 14 13.97 4.57 5.38
C GLN A 14 12.95 4.48 4.25
N LYS A 15 12.55 3.24 3.94
CA LYS A 15 11.54 2.93 2.93
C LYS A 15 10.44 2.07 3.50
N VAL A 16 9.22 2.32 3.02
CA VAL A 16 8.09 1.40 3.15
C VAL A 16 7.78 0.88 1.76
N GLU A 17 7.69 -0.43 1.63
CA GLU A 17 7.36 -1.09 0.37
C GLU A 17 5.98 -1.70 0.49
N PHE A 18 5.09 -1.29 -0.40
CA PHE A 18 3.79 -1.90 -0.58
C PHE A 18 3.86 -2.81 -1.79
N TYR A 19 3.51 -4.07 -1.60
CA TYR A 19 3.32 -5.04 -2.67
C TYR A 19 1.86 -5.44 -2.71
N PHE A 20 1.35 -5.56 -3.93
CA PHE A 20 0.01 -6.01 -4.22
C PHE A 20 0.05 -7.11 -5.27
N GLU A 21 -0.64 -8.19 -4.98
CA GLU A 21 -0.88 -9.28 -5.91
C GLU A 21 -2.37 -9.61 -5.90
N SER A 22 -3.02 -9.55 -7.05
CA SER A 22 -4.39 -10.01 -7.23
C SER A 22 -4.38 -11.29 -8.04
N LEU A 23 -5.00 -12.35 -7.51
CA LEU A 23 -5.13 -13.64 -8.16
C LEU A 23 -6.61 -13.99 -8.32
N GLY A 24 -7.06 -14.07 -9.57
CA GLY A 24 -8.36 -14.63 -9.95
C GLY A 24 -8.19 -15.80 -10.90
N CYS A 25 -9.28 -16.52 -11.20
CA CYS A 25 -9.25 -17.69 -12.09
C CYS A 25 -8.75 -17.38 -13.52
N PHE A 26 -8.92 -16.14 -13.98
CA PHE A 26 -8.60 -15.74 -15.37
C PHE A 26 -7.71 -14.49 -15.47
N HIS A 27 -7.22 -13.95 -14.35
CA HIS A 27 -6.35 -12.78 -14.34
C HIS A 27 -5.38 -12.81 -13.17
N SER A 28 -4.20 -12.24 -13.38
CA SER A 28 -3.27 -11.91 -12.30
C SER A 28 -2.70 -10.52 -12.50
N ALA A 29 -2.51 -9.80 -11.40
CA ALA A 29 -1.88 -8.48 -11.39
C ALA A 29 -0.86 -8.42 -10.26
N LYS A 30 0.30 -7.81 -10.54
CA LYS A 30 1.37 -7.58 -9.56
C LYS A 30 1.83 -6.15 -9.66
N GLU A 31 1.79 -5.43 -8.55
CA GLU A 31 2.22 -4.04 -8.48
C GLU A 31 2.99 -3.78 -7.18
N SER A 32 3.83 -2.75 -7.21
CA SER A 32 4.53 -2.29 -6.03
C SER A 32 4.69 -0.78 -6.02
N VAL A 33 4.72 -0.23 -4.81
CA VAL A 33 4.97 1.18 -4.54
C VAL A 33 5.97 1.28 -3.40
N ILE A 34 7.07 2.00 -3.62
CA ILE A 34 8.09 2.24 -2.59
C ILE A 34 7.95 3.69 -2.11
N ILE A 35 7.70 3.88 -0.83
CA ILE A 35 7.60 5.18 -0.20
C ILE A 35 8.90 5.49 0.52
N THR A 36 9.49 6.65 0.24
CA THR A 36 10.67 7.16 0.95
C THR A 36 10.40 8.55 1.49
N LYS A 37 11.13 8.93 2.53
CA LYS A 37 11.11 10.27 3.11
C LYS A 37 12.48 10.91 3.01
N LYS A 38 12.51 12.15 2.52
CA LYS A 38 13.70 13.01 2.50
C LYS A 38 13.31 14.35 3.12
N GLY A 39 13.79 14.62 4.33
CA GLY A 39 13.34 15.74 5.14
C GLY A 39 11.83 15.67 5.45
N LYS A 40 11.11 16.74 5.10
CA LYS A 40 9.65 16.82 5.27
C LYS A 40 8.86 16.34 4.05
N VAL A 41 9.53 15.83 3.03
CA VAL A 41 8.92 15.48 1.74
C VAL A 41 8.91 13.97 1.56
N TYR A 42 7.75 13.45 1.14
CA TYR A 42 7.56 12.05 0.82
C TYR A 42 7.61 11.85 -0.70
N TYR A 43 8.18 10.73 -1.11
CA TYR A 43 8.30 10.32 -2.50
C TYR A 43 7.73 8.92 -2.66
N ALA A 44 7.06 8.67 -3.79
CA ALA A 44 6.66 7.34 -4.22
C ALA A 44 7.44 6.95 -5.46
N GLU A 45 8.01 5.75 -5.45
CA GLU A 45 8.58 5.10 -6.62
C GLU A 45 7.61 4.03 -7.12
N ILE A 46 7.21 4.15 -8.38
CA ILE A 46 6.25 3.26 -9.05
C ILE A 46 6.84 2.91 -10.40
N LYS A 47 7.04 1.61 -10.67
CA LYS A 47 7.64 1.13 -11.94
C LYS A 47 8.98 1.84 -12.26
N GLY A 48 9.81 2.08 -11.24
CA GLY A 48 11.12 2.73 -11.34
C GLY A 48 11.08 4.27 -11.48
N GLN A 49 9.90 4.88 -11.51
CA GLN A 49 9.76 6.34 -11.58
C GLN A 49 9.45 6.91 -10.19
N SER A 50 10.30 7.83 -9.73
CA SER A 50 10.10 8.53 -8.45
C SER A 50 9.35 9.84 -8.66
N LYS A 51 8.30 10.06 -7.86
CA LYS A 51 7.57 11.33 -7.81
C LYS A 51 7.41 11.82 -6.39
N LYS A 52 7.42 13.15 -6.23
CA LYS A 52 7.04 13.80 -4.97
C LYS A 52 5.55 13.60 -4.73
N LEU A 53 5.18 13.23 -3.52
CA LEU A 53 3.79 13.09 -3.12
C LEU A 53 3.19 14.43 -2.70
N SER A 54 1.99 14.71 -3.18
CA SER A 54 1.13 15.74 -2.60
C SER A 54 0.60 15.28 -1.24
N LYS A 55 0.03 16.21 -0.46
CA LYS A 55 -0.61 15.89 0.82
C LYS A 55 -1.75 14.87 0.63
N GLU A 56 -2.59 15.05 -0.39
CA GLU A 56 -3.72 14.16 -0.68
C GLU A 56 -3.26 12.75 -1.08
N GLN A 57 -2.17 12.66 -1.85
CA GLN A 57 -1.60 11.36 -2.25
C GLN A 57 -1.01 10.63 -1.05
N LEU A 58 -0.31 11.34 -0.17
CA LEU A 58 0.21 10.79 1.07
C LEU A 58 -0.93 10.31 1.99
N GLU A 59 -2.00 11.09 2.12
CA GLU A 59 -3.18 10.71 2.90
C GLU A 59 -3.89 9.48 2.32
N ALA A 60 -3.97 9.35 0.99
CA ALA A 60 -4.53 8.17 0.34
C ALA A 60 -3.73 6.90 0.64
N LEU A 61 -2.39 7.00 0.62
CA LEU A 61 -1.50 5.90 0.99
C LEU A 61 -1.64 5.51 2.48
N ILE A 62 -1.62 6.50 3.38
CA ILE A 62 -1.80 6.26 4.82
C ILE A 62 -3.16 5.64 5.13
N LYS A 63 -4.21 6.13 4.45
CA LYS A 63 -5.57 5.60 4.60
C LYS A 63 -5.63 4.14 4.18
N MET A 64 -5.09 3.81 3.01
CA MET A 64 -5.03 2.43 2.51
C MET A 64 -4.27 1.52 3.49
N GLU A 65 -3.12 1.96 4.02
CA GLU A 65 -2.37 1.22 5.03
C GLU A 65 -3.20 0.98 6.31
N CYS A 66 -3.94 1.98 6.78
CA CYS A 66 -4.80 1.82 7.95
C CYS A 66 -6.00 0.92 7.69
N GLU A 67 -6.56 0.96 6.48
CA GLU A 67 -7.70 0.12 6.09
C GLU A 67 -7.32 -1.36 5.95
N LEU A 68 -6.08 -1.68 5.55
CA LEU A 68 -5.57 -3.06 5.53
C LEU A 68 -5.77 -3.77 6.87
N GLU A 69 -5.55 -3.06 7.98
CA GLU A 69 -5.70 -3.59 9.34
C GLU A 69 -7.15 -3.93 9.72
N LEU A 70 -8.13 -3.50 8.90
CA LEU A 70 -9.55 -3.70 9.12
C LEU A 70 -10.16 -4.69 8.13
N ILE A 71 -9.38 -5.21 7.18
CA ILE A 71 -9.85 -6.19 6.20
C ILE A 71 -10.29 -7.45 6.92
N LYS A 72 -11.40 -7.99 6.44
CA LYS A 72 -11.95 -9.26 6.91
C LYS A 72 -11.87 -10.26 5.79
N TYR A 73 -11.58 -11.51 6.17
CA TYR A 73 -11.69 -12.65 5.28
C TYR A 73 -13.12 -12.78 4.72
N GLY A 74 -13.21 -13.17 3.45
CA GLY A 74 -14.45 -13.36 2.70
C GLY A 74 -14.53 -14.73 2.05
N SER A 75 -15.35 -14.88 1.01
CA SER A 75 -15.56 -16.14 0.28
C SER A 75 -15.53 -15.95 -1.24
N CYS A 76 -14.85 -14.91 -1.71
CA CYS A 76 -14.72 -14.61 -3.13
C CYS A 76 -13.71 -15.56 -3.80
N THR A 77 -13.88 -15.78 -5.10
CA THR A 77 -12.95 -16.57 -5.92
C THR A 77 -11.69 -15.81 -6.32
N THR A 78 -11.66 -14.50 -6.08
CA THR A 78 -10.48 -13.66 -6.24
C THR A 78 -9.90 -13.40 -4.85
N SER A 79 -8.59 -13.60 -4.72
CA SER A 79 -7.84 -13.30 -3.51
C SER A 79 -6.83 -12.21 -3.80
N ASP A 80 -6.92 -11.13 -3.05
CA ASP A 80 -6.00 -10.00 -3.10
C ASP A 80 -5.03 -10.11 -1.92
N HIS A 81 -3.74 -10.21 -2.23
CA HIS A 81 -2.67 -10.31 -1.26
C HIS A 81 -1.87 -9.00 -1.20
N TYR A 82 -1.67 -8.52 0.03
CA TYR A 82 -0.97 -7.28 0.31
C TYR A 82 0.18 -7.53 1.27
N VAL A 83 1.35 -7.01 0.94
CA VAL A 83 2.51 -7.04 1.83
C VAL A 83 3.02 -5.63 2.04
N VAL A 84 3.15 -5.22 3.31
CA VAL A 84 3.73 -3.93 3.69
C VAL A 84 5.03 -4.18 4.45
N LYS A 85 6.17 -3.83 3.86
CA LYS A 85 7.50 -4.00 4.45
C LYS A 85 8.10 -2.67 4.88
N ALA A 86 8.69 -2.62 6.07
CA ALA A 86 9.43 -1.48 6.59
C ALA A 86 10.72 -1.97 7.28
N GLY A 87 11.83 -1.95 6.54
CA GLY A 87 13.10 -2.50 7.00
C GLY A 87 13.00 -4.01 7.26
N LYS A 88 13.15 -4.42 8.53
CA LYS A 88 13.01 -5.84 8.96
C LYS A 88 11.59 -6.23 9.38
N LYS A 89 10.64 -5.27 9.39
CA LYS A 89 9.25 -5.52 9.76
C LYS A 89 8.41 -5.73 8.51
N GLU A 90 7.46 -6.63 8.59
CA GLU A 90 6.55 -6.97 7.51
C GLU A 90 5.16 -7.25 8.08
N LYS A 91 4.13 -6.87 7.32
CA LYS A 91 2.74 -7.23 7.59
C LYS A 91 2.14 -7.76 6.30
N GLU A 92 1.43 -8.87 6.42
CA GLU A 92 0.72 -9.50 5.30
C GLU A 92 -0.79 -9.43 5.56
N PHE A 93 -1.56 -9.18 4.50
CA PHE A 93 -3.01 -9.10 4.54
C PHE A 93 -3.60 -9.78 3.32
N TYR A 94 -4.77 -10.39 3.51
CA TYR A 94 -5.50 -11.08 2.44
C TYR A 94 -6.93 -10.54 2.43
N ASP A 95 -7.38 -10.02 1.28
CA ASP A 95 -8.78 -9.69 1.03
C ASP A 95 -9.38 -10.72 0.07
N GLU A 96 -10.37 -11.46 0.59
CA GLU A 96 -11.17 -12.42 -0.18
C GLU A 96 -12.65 -11.97 -0.19
N SER A 97 -12.92 -10.70 0.14
CA SER A 97 -14.28 -10.16 0.17
C SER A 97 -14.73 -9.61 -1.18
N CYS A 98 -13.80 -9.26 -2.07
CA CYS A 98 -14.05 -8.52 -3.31
C CYS A 98 -14.81 -7.20 -3.12
N LYS A 99 -14.86 -6.67 -1.89
CA LYS A 99 -15.60 -5.44 -1.53
C LYS A 99 -14.66 -4.27 -1.27
N TRP A 100 -13.43 -4.53 -0.84
CA TRP A 100 -12.49 -3.48 -0.51
C TRP A 100 -11.58 -3.16 -1.69
N ASN A 101 -11.75 -1.96 -2.25
CA ASN A 101 -11.01 -1.50 -3.42
C ASN A 101 -9.82 -0.58 -3.04
N GLY A 102 -9.16 -0.85 -1.91
CA GLY A 102 -8.16 0.04 -1.33
C GLY A 102 -7.01 0.37 -2.29
N TRP A 103 -6.42 -0.66 -2.91
CA TRP A 103 -5.33 -0.48 -3.87
C TRP A 103 -5.74 0.37 -5.07
N ILE A 104 -6.86 0.04 -5.70
CA ILE A 104 -7.37 0.74 -6.89
C ILE A 104 -7.62 2.21 -6.57
N ASN A 105 -8.24 2.51 -5.43
CA ASN A 105 -8.53 3.87 -5.00
C ASN A 105 -7.26 4.68 -4.73
N MET A 106 -6.26 4.06 -4.10
CA MET A 106 -4.96 4.66 -3.81
C MET A 106 -4.17 4.91 -5.11
N SER A 107 -4.08 3.92 -6.00
CA SER A 107 -3.36 4.03 -7.28
C SER A 107 -3.95 5.10 -8.21
N LYS A 108 -5.27 5.28 -8.22
CA LYS A 108 -5.94 6.37 -8.96
C LYS A 108 -5.51 7.76 -8.49
N LYS A 109 -5.18 7.94 -7.20
CA LYS A 109 -4.71 9.22 -6.66
C LYS A 109 -3.23 9.46 -6.97
N LEU A 110 -2.47 8.40 -7.12
CA LEU A 110 -1.05 8.49 -7.46
C LEU A 110 -0.85 8.89 -8.92
N ASN A 111 -1.65 8.37 -9.87
CA ASN A 111 -1.51 8.68 -11.30
C ASN A 111 -1.75 10.15 -11.64
#